data_AF-A0AAV4EIB1-F1
#
_entry.id   AF-A0AAV4EIB1-F1
#
_cell.length_a   1.000
_cell.length_b   1.000
_cell.length_c   1.000
_cell.angle_alpha   90.00
_cell.angle_beta   90.00
_cell.angle_gamma   90.00
#
_symmetry.space_group_name_H-M   'P 1'
#
loop_
_entity.id
_entity.type
_entity.pdbx_description
1 polymer ?
#
loop_
_entity_poly.entity_id
_entity_poly.type
_entity_poly.pdbx_seq_one_letter_code
_entity_poly.pdbx_strand_id
1 'polypeptide(L)'
;MPGRTPEQNSKGGLKRRQQQRGAQRYPQKAQYQLGDIFRDLLNFAAKFLTVGGRLVYWLPIYKPDYQESNIPQHPCLKVESNCEQPLSTTISRRLITMVKTEEHKGTEHEREQEASIAVDHYKCETFRQKYFRATEAASGAGRSSGISSNS
;
A
#
# COMPACT_ATOMS: atom_id res chain seq x y z
N MET A 1 -45.10 52.68 46.50
CA MET A 1 -45.50 51.28 46.68
C MET A 1 -46.92 51.11 46.14
N PRO A 2 -47.34 50.01 45.49
CA PRO A 2 -46.61 48.96 44.76
C PRO A 2 -47.21 48.65 43.36
N GLY A 3 -46.43 47.95 42.53
CA GLY A 3 -46.87 46.82 41.68
C GLY A 3 -47.89 47.00 40.55
N ARG A 4 -47.40 46.95 39.30
CA ARG A 4 -47.90 46.03 38.25
C ARG A 4 -46.98 46.06 37.02
N THR A 5 -46.23 44.99 36.77
CA THR A 5 -45.61 44.72 35.47
C THR A 5 -46.69 44.25 34.49
N PRO A 6 -46.70 44.72 33.23
CA PRO A 6 -47.31 43.99 32.14
C PRO A 6 -46.24 43.26 31.33
N GLU A 7 -46.50 41.98 31.21
CA GLU A 7 -45.84 40.96 30.44
C GLU A 7 -46.14 41.09 28.94
N GLN A 8 -45.13 40.73 28.13
CA GLN A 8 -45.16 40.34 26.71
C GLN A 8 -45.58 41.36 25.64
N ASN A 9 -44.64 41.63 24.72
CA ASN A 9 -44.92 41.22 23.34
C ASN A 9 -43.65 40.86 22.56
N SER A 10 -43.65 39.61 22.13
CA SER A 10 -42.79 38.93 21.17
C SER A 10 -42.45 39.74 19.92
N LYS A 11 -41.16 39.80 19.53
CA LYS A 11 -40.75 39.82 18.12
C LYS A 11 -39.41 39.12 17.90
N GLY A 12 -39.50 37.94 17.28
CA GLY A 12 -38.61 37.55 16.19
C GLY A 12 -37.16 37.23 16.53
N GLY A 13 -36.93 36.08 17.18
CA GLY A 13 -35.62 35.45 17.16
C GLY A 13 -35.27 34.98 15.74
N LEU A 14 -34.51 35.77 14.98
CA LEU A 14 -33.75 35.25 13.85
C LEU A 14 -32.56 34.48 14.41
N LYS A 15 -32.77 33.21 14.78
CA LYS A 15 -31.67 32.25 14.87
C LYS A 15 -31.08 32.12 13.48
N ARG A 16 -29.96 32.82 13.23
CA ARG A 16 -29.09 32.55 12.08
C ARG A 16 -28.77 31.05 12.11
N ARG A 17 -29.42 30.27 11.25
CA ARG A 17 -28.95 28.92 10.88
C ARG A 17 -27.57 29.15 10.27
N GLN A 18 -26.53 29.01 11.08
CA GLN A 18 -25.21 28.76 10.52
C GLN A 18 -25.32 27.45 9.77
N GLN A 19 -25.46 27.60 8.45
CA GLN A 19 -25.29 26.55 7.48
C GLN A 19 -23.94 25.90 7.79
N GLN A 20 -23.94 24.76 8.46
CA GLN A 20 -22.75 23.92 8.57
C GLN A 20 -22.47 23.45 7.15
N ARG A 21 -21.69 24.25 6.41
CA ARG A 21 -21.07 23.85 5.15
C ARG A 21 -20.34 22.55 5.48
N GLY A 22 -20.85 21.43 4.96
CA GLY A 22 -20.27 20.12 5.20
C GLY A 22 -18.79 20.18 4.89
N ALA A 23 -17.97 20.19 5.94
CA ALA A 23 -16.53 20.12 5.79
C ALA A 23 -16.26 18.81 5.06
N GLN A 24 -15.75 18.90 3.84
CA GLN A 24 -15.41 17.74 3.03
C GLN A 24 -14.35 16.94 3.80
N ARG A 25 -14.83 15.92 4.53
CA ARG A 25 -14.02 15.11 5.42
C ARG A 25 -13.38 14.04 4.54
N TYR A 26 -12.22 14.36 3.99
CA TYR A 26 -11.40 13.35 3.34
C TYR A 26 -11.04 12.29 4.40
N PRO A 27 -11.22 10.99 4.12
CA PRO A 27 -10.75 9.96 5.03
C PRO A 27 -9.24 10.16 5.24
N GLN A 28 -8.80 10.08 6.51
CA GLN A 28 -7.41 10.22 6.87
C GLN A 28 -6.62 9.09 6.17
N LYS A 29 -5.62 9.47 5.36
CA LYS A 29 -4.76 8.52 4.67
C LYS A 29 -3.89 7.83 5.72
N ALA A 30 -4.22 6.59 6.09
CA ALA A 30 -3.33 5.77 6.90
C ALA A 30 -2.03 5.56 6.14
N GLN A 31 -0.88 5.72 6.80
CA GLN A 31 0.39 5.32 6.24
C GLN A 31 0.43 3.79 6.25
N TYR A 32 0.41 3.20 5.07
CA TYR A 32 0.34 1.76 4.91
C TYR A 32 1.47 1.36 3.96
N GLN A 33 2.43 0.58 4.47
CA GLN A 33 3.63 0.25 3.71
C GLN A 33 3.31 -0.86 2.71
N LEU A 34 4.13 -0.95 1.67
CA LEU A 34 3.95 -1.96 0.63
C LEU A 34 4.09 -3.38 1.19
N GLY A 35 4.97 -3.58 2.18
CA GLY A 35 5.10 -4.85 2.91
C GLY A 35 3.80 -5.24 3.62
N ASP A 36 3.11 -4.30 4.24
CA ASP A 36 1.84 -4.55 4.95
C ASP A 36 0.75 -5.01 3.98
N ILE A 37 0.65 -4.38 2.80
CA ILE A 37 -0.29 -4.79 1.73
C ILE A 37 -0.13 -6.25 1.36
N PHE A 38 1.12 -6.69 1.19
CA PHE A 38 1.36 -8.08 0.82
C PHE A 38 1.08 -9.05 1.97
N ARG A 39 1.35 -8.66 3.23
CA ARG A 39 1.00 -9.49 4.38
C ARG A 39 -0.51 -9.70 4.48
N ASP A 40 -1.28 -8.63 4.38
CA ASP A 40 -2.74 -8.70 4.39
C ASP A 40 -3.28 -9.52 3.22
N LEU A 41 -2.70 -9.37 2.02
CA LEU A 41 -3.06 -10.18 0.86
C LEU A 41 -2.82 -11.68 1.10
N LEU A 42 -1.66 -12.06 1.66
CA LEU A 42 -1.33 -13.45 1.93
C LEU A 42 -2.20 -14.03 3.05
N ASN A 43 -2.44 -13.26 4.12
CA ASN A 43 -3.35 -13.64 5.20
C ASN A 43 -4.78 -13.82 4.71
N PHE A 44 -5.26 -12.90 3.87
CA PHE A 44 -6.56 -12.99 3.21
C PHE A 44 -6.63 -14.24 2.34
N ALA A 45 -5.61 -14.49 1.52
CA ALA A 45 -5.58 -15.67 0.67
C ALA A 45 -5.57 -16.97 1.48
N ALA A 46 -4.79 -17.03 2.56
CA ALA A 46 -4.77 -18.19 3.44
C ALA A 46 -6.13 -18.46 4.08
N LYS A 47 -6.89 -17.42 4.45
CA LYS A 47 -8.24 -17.55 5.02
C LYS A 47 -9.28 -18.02 4.00
N PHE A 48 -9.27 -17.45 2.80
CA PHE A 48 -10.39 -17.60 1.85
C PHE A 48 -10.16 -18.57 0.69
N LEU A 49 -8.91 -18.91 0.34
CA LEU A 49 -8.67 -19.93 -0.70
C LEU A 49 -8.96 -21.33 -0.15
N THR A 50 -9.39 -22.24 -1.02
CA THR A 50 -9.40 -23.68 -0.72
C THR A 50 -8.00 -24.26 -0.87
N VAL A 51 -7.74 -25.42 -0.26
CA VAL A 51 -6.48 -26.16 -0.49
C VAL A 51 -6.36 -26.50 -1.98
N GLY A 52 -5.19 -26.24 -2.57
CA GLY A 52 -4.95 -26.31 -4.00
C GLY A 52 -5.33 -25.04 -4.79
N GLY A 53 -5.99 -24.07 -4.16
CA GLY A 53 -6.24 -22.76 -4.74
C GLY A 53 -4.95 -21.98 -4.99
N ARG A 54 -4.95 -21.11 -6.01
CA ARG A 54 -3.78 -20.32 -6.41
C ARG A 54 -4.00 -18.84 -6.18
N LEU A 55 -3.00 -18.18 -5.59
CA LEU A 55 -2.86 -16.73 -5.50
C LEU A 55 -1.79 -16.29 -6.49
N VAL A 56 -2.12 -15.32 -7.35
CA VAL A 56 -1.16 -14.74 -8.31
C VAL A 56 -1.13 -13.22 -8.13
N TYR A 57 0.06 -12.66 -7.97
CA TYR A 57 0.22 -11.21 -7.81
C TYR A 57 1.55 -10.70 -8.39
N TRP A 58 1.59 -9.38 -8.65
CA TRP A 58 2.80 -8.69 -9.08
C TRP A 58 3.54 -8.08 -7.90
N LEU A 59 4.80 -8.43 -7.73
CA LEU A 59 5.72 -7.86 -6.76
C LEU A 59 6.65 -6.85 -7.47
N PRO A 60 6.62 -5.54 -7.14
CA PRO A 60 7.51 -4.57 -7.76
C PRO A 60 8.93 -4.70 -7.21
N ILE A 61 9.93 -4.71 -8.08
CA ILE A 61 11.32 -5.03 -7.70
C ILE A 61 12.28 -3.92 -8.14
N TYR A 62 13.16 -3.52 -7.23
CA TYR A 62 14.37 -2.78 -7.56
C TYR A 62 15.51 -3.79 -7.75
N LYS A 63 15.98 -3.99 -9.00
CA LYS A 63 16.87 -5.10 -9.37
C LYS A 63 18.15 -5.18 -8.52
N PRO A 64 18.86 -4.07 -8.22
CA PRO A 64 20.10 -4.13 -7.43
C PRO A 64 19.92 -4.67 -6.00
N ASP A 65 18.73 -4.50 -5.41
CA ASP A 65 18.46 -4.85 -4.01
C ASP A 65 17.63 -6.14 -3.89
N TYR A 66 17.33 -6.81 -5.01
CA TYR A 66 16.45 -7.97 -5.03
C TYR A 66 17.12 -9.22 -4.46
N GLN A 67 16.41 -9.90 -3.58
CA GLN A 67 16.71 -11.22 -3.03
C GLN A 67 15.43 -12.04 -2.97
N GLU A 68 15.52 -13.37 -3.10
CA GLU A 68 14.35 -14.25 -2.97
C GLU A 68 13.69 -14.17 -1.59
N SER A 69 14.47 -13.85 -0.55
CA SER A 69 14.00 -13.60 0.81
C SER A 69 13.11 -12.37 0.97
N ASN A 70 13.00 -11.54 -0.07
CA ASN A 70 12.07 -10.42 -0.10
C ASN A 70 10.64 -10.84 -0.47
N ILE A 71 10.46 -12.04 -1.03
CA ILE A 71 9.13 -12.54 -1.37
C ILE A 71 8.41 -12.83 -0.05
N PRO A 72 7.22 -12.23 0.17
CA PRO A 72 6.39 -12.55 1.33
C PRO A 72 6.10 -14.05 1.40
N GLN A 73 6.16 -14.63 2.59
CA GLN A 73 5.87 -16.05 2.82
C GLN A 73 4.76 -16.20 3.85
N HIS A 74 4.02 -17.30 3.77
CA HIS A 74 2.95 -17.62 4.70
C HIS A 74 2.90 -19.15 4.92
N PRO A 75 2.74 -19.67 6.14
CA PRO A 75 2.78 -21.11 6.41
C PRO A 75 1.84 -21.96 5.54
N CYS A 76 0.61 -21.49 5.31
CA CYS A 76 -0.38 -22.17 4.46
C CYS A 76 -0.16 -22.01 2.94
N LEU A 77 0.78 -21.18 2.47
CA LEU A 77 0.98 -20.87 1.05
C LEU A 77 2.41 -21.20 0.62
N LYS A 78 2.56 -21.90 -0.50
CA LYS A 78 3.87 -22.22 -1.09
C LYS A 78 4.04 -21.51 -2.42
N VAL A 79 5.21 -20.92 -2.66
CA VAL A 79 5.55 -20.35 -3.98
C VAL A 79 5.70 -21.48 -5.00
N GLU A 80 4.89 -21.44 -6.05
CA GLU A 80 4.89 -22.38 -7.18
C GLU A 80 5.71 -21.84 -8.35
N SER A 81 5.62 -20.53 -8.63
CA SER A 81 6.41 -19.90 -9.68
C SER A 81 6.78 -18.45 -9.37
N ASN A 82 7.92 -18.02 -9.90
CA ASN A 82 8.46 -16.68 -9.78
C ASN A 82 9.05 -16.27 -11.14
N CYS A 83 8.30 -15.46 -11.89
CA CYS A 83 8.70 -15.02 -13.23
C CYS A 83 9.04 -13.54 -13.22
N GLU A 84 10.23 -13.17 -13.67
CA GLU A 84 10.64 -11.77 -13.79
C GLU A 84 10.18 -11.13 -15.09
N GLN A 85 9.62 -9.93 -15.00
CA GLN A 85 9.34 -9.05 -16.13
C GLN A 85 10.10 -7.72 -15.95
N PRO A 86 11.19 -7.50 -16.72
CA PRO A 86 11.91 -6.25 -16.68
C PRO A 86 11.07 -5.10 -17.26
N LEU A 87 11.06 -3.95 -16.58
CA LEU A 87 10.42 -2.72 -17.05
C LEU A 87 11.46 -1.68 -17.48
N SER A 88 12.61 -1.64 -16.81
CA SER A 88 13.77 -0.80 -17.14
C SER A 88 15.08 -1.47 -16.72
N THR A 89 16.20 -0.74 -16.82
CA THR A 89 17.53 -1.20 -16.39
C THR A 89 17.57 -1.52 -14.90
N THR A 90 16.89 -0.74 -14.06
CA THR A 90 16.95 -0.83 -12.59
C THR A 90 15.64 -1.31 -11.96
N ILE A 91 14.52 -1.25 -12.70
CA ILE A 91 13.20 -1.65 -12.23
C ILE A 91 12.70 -2.90 -12.96
N SER A 92 12.14 -3.80 -12.18
CA SER A 92 11.49 -5.01 -12.65
C SER A 92 10.18 -5.23 -11.89
N ARG A 93 9.34 -6.16 -12.36
CA ARG A 93 8.23 -6.70 -11.58
C ARG A 93 8.24 -8.22 -11.68
N ARG A 94 7.91 -8.91 -10.60
CA ARG A 94 7.87 -10.38 -10.57
C ARG A 94 6.44 -10.87 -10.44
N LEU A 95 6.04 -11.77 -11.32
CA LEU A 95 4.77 -12.50 -11.21
C LEU A 95 5.01 -13.66 -10.25
N ILE A 96 4.43 -13.57 -9.06
CA ILE A 96 4.53 -14.61 -8.05
C ILE A 96 3.23 -15.41 -8.07
N THR A 97 3.37 -16.72 -8.22
CA THR A 97 2.26 -17.66 -8.05
C THR A 97 2.49 -18.46 -6.79
N MET A 98 1.50 -18.47 -5.91
CA MET A 98 1.47 -19.27 -4.70
C MET A 98 0.28 -20.23 -4.75
N VAL A 99 0.46 -21.43 -4.19
CA VAL A 99 -0.61 -22.41 -4.02
C VAL A 99 -0.84 -22.63 -2.53
N LYS A 100 -2.12 -22.70 -2.11
CA LYS A 100 -2.48 -23.04 -0.74
C LYS A 100 -2.28 -24.54 -0.51
N THR A 101 -1.40 -24.88 0.41
CA THR A 101 -1.03 -26.28 0.71
C THR A 101 -1.69 -26.82 1.97
N GLU A 102 -2.07 -25.95 2.90
CA GLU A 102 -2.66 -26.34 4.18
C GLU A 102 -3.92 -25.52 4.50
N GLU A 103 -4.81 -26.08 5.31
CA GLU A 103 -5.97 -25.34 5.81
C GLU A 103 -5.57 -24.32 6.88
N HIS A 104 -6.30 -23.21 6.90
CA HIS A 104 -6.12 -22.18 7.91
C HIS A 104 -6.73 -22.66 9.23
N LYS A 105 -5.92 -22.73 10.28
CA LYS A 105 -6.32 -23.28 11.58
C LYS A 105 -7.01 -22.21 12.45
N GLY A 106 -8.12 -21.66 11.95
CA GLY A 106 -9.03 -20.79 12.72
C GLY A 106 -8.40 -19.61 13.46
N THR A 107 -9.20 -18.97 14.30
CA THR A 107 -8.84 -17.77 15.06
C THR A 107 -7.82 -18.00 16.18
N GLU A 108 -7.69 -19.24 16.66
CA GLU A 108 -6.81 -19.58 17.79
C GLU A 108 -5.32 -19.59 17.41
N HIS A 109 -5.01 -19.86 16.13
CA HIS A 109 -3.64 -19.94 15.61
C HIS A 109 -3.25 -18.79 14.66
N GLU A 110 -4.01 -17.68 14.64
CA GLU A 110 -3.75 -16.57 13.70
C GLU A 110 -2.34 -15.98 13.81
N ARG A 111 -1.77 -15.92 15.04
CA ARG A 111 -0.40 -15.42 15.25
C ARG A 111 0.68 -16.34 14.70
N GLU A 112 0.40 -17.64 14.63
CA GLU A 112 1.33 -18.65 14.12
C GLU A 112 1.23 -18.79 12.60
N GLN A 113 0.09 -18.38 12.02
CA GLN A 113 -0.20 -18.42 10.60
C GLN A 113 -0.25 -17.02 9.99
N GLU A 114 0.66 -16.14 10.38
CA GLU A 114 0.74 -14.82 9.79
C GLU A 114 1.79 -14.77 8.67
N ALA A 115 1.48 -14.02 7.63
CA ALA A 115 2.42 -13.71 6.56
C ALA A 115 3.63 -12.95 7.12
N SER A 116 4.82 -13.38 6.73
CA SER A 116 6.08 -12.75 7.11
C SER A 116 6.91 -12.39 5.87
N ILE A 117 7.77 -11.39 6.03
CA ILE A 117 8.74 -10.99 5.02
C ILE A 117 10.10 -11.02 5.70
N ALA A 118 10.98 -11.94 5.31
CA ALA A 118 12.27 -12.13 5.97
C ALA A 118 13.16 -10.88 5.83
N VAL A 119 13.16 -10.26 4.65
CA VAL A 119 13.85 -9.00 4.40
C VAL A 119 12.88 -8.01 3.76
N ASP A 120 12.32 -7.12 4.57
CA ASP A 120 11.42 -6.06 4.11
C ASP A 120 12.21 -4.84 3.62
N HIS A 121 12.56 -4.85 2.33
CA HIS A 121 13.28 -3.74 1.71
C HIS A 121 12.41 -2.50 1.45
N TYR A 122 11.11 -2.56 1.75
CA TYR A 122 10.19 -1.43 1.64
C TYR A 122 10.10 -0.61 2.93
N LYS A 123 10.67 -1.11 4.03
CA LYS A 123 10.56 -0.50 5.36
C LYS A 123 11.38 0.78 5.53
N CYS A 124 12.56 0.86 4.89
CA CYS A 124 13.49 2.00 5.06
C CYS A 124 13.37 3.06 3.97
N GLU A 125 13.04 2.68 2.74
CA GLU A 125 12.70 3.59 1.64
C GLU A 125 11.46 3.06 0.92
N THR A 126 10.54 3.95 0.59
CA THR A 126 9.35 3.53 -0.18
C THR A 126 9.81 3.14 -1.59
N PHE A 127 9.35 2.00 -2.12
CA PHE A 127 9.61 1.61 -3.51
C PHE A 127 9.37 2.76 -4.48
N ARG A 128 8.35 3.57 -4.19
CA ARG A 128 8.01 4.79 -4.92
C ARG A 128 9.22 5.74 -5.07
N GLN A 129 9.96 6.01 -4.01
CA GLN A 129 11.15 6.87 -4.07
C GLN A 129 12.23 6.28 -4.96
N LYS A 130 12.54 4.98 -4.82
CA LYS A 130 13.53 4.29 -5.65
C LYS A 130 13.13 4.28 -7.13
N TYR A 131 11.86 3.99 -7.41
CA TYR A 131 11.30 4.00 -8.75
C TYR A 131 11.45 5.38 -9.40
N PHE A 132 11.03 6.45 -8.73
CA PHE A 132 11.11 7.80 -9.30
C PHE A 132 12.56 8.26 -9.49
N ARG A 133 13.44 8.01 -8.52
CA ARG A 133 14.88 8.28 -8.67
C ARG A 133 15.48 7.53 -9.85
N ALA A 134 15.14 6.26 -10.02
CA ALA A 134 15.59 5.45 -11.15
C ALA A 134 15.11 6.01 -12.49
N THR A 135 13.86 6.47 -12.57
CA THR A 135 13.32 7.10 -13.80
C THR A 135 13.97 8.45 -14.11
N GLU A 136 14.30 9.25 -13.09
CA GLU A 136 15.02 10.52 -13.25
C GLU A 136 16.48 10.32 -13.69
N ALA A 137 17.16 9.32 -13.13
CA ALA A 137 18.52 8.98 -13.56
C ALA A 137 18.56 8.50 -15.02
N ALA A 138 17.56 7.72 -15.44
CA ALA A 138 17.44 7.25 -16.83
C ALA A 138 17.15 8.38 -17.83
N SER A 139 16.39 9.41 -17.43
CA SER A 139 16.10 10.56 -18.29
C SER A 139 17.26 11.58 -18.34
N GLY A 140 18.10 11.64 -17.29
CA GLY A 140 19.29 12.51 -17.25
C GLY A 140 20.50 11.99 -18.05
N ALA A 141 20.61 10.67 -18.26
CA ALA A 141 21.75 10.06 -18.94
C ALA A 141 21.82 10.32 -20.47
N GLY A 142 20.81 10.97 -21.06
CA GLY A 142 20.74 11.25 -22.50
C GLY A 142 21.27 12.62 -22.96
N ARG A 143 21.91 13.43 -22.10
CA ARG A 143 22.21 14.85 -22.42
C ARG A 143 23.68 15.28 -22.47
N SER A 144 24.65 14.37 -22.40
CA SER A 144 26.07 14.74 -22.52
C SER A 144 26.86 13.78 -23.41
N SER A 145 26.88 14.04 -24.72
CA SER A 145 28.02 13.73 -25.61
C SER A 145 27.72 14.29 -27.00
N GLY A 146 28.27 15.47 -27.29
CA GLY A 146 28.03 16.13 -28.58
C GLY A 146 28.65 17.51 -28.69
N ILE A 147 29.94 17.65 -28.34
CA ILE A 147 30.76 18.74 -28.90
C ILE A 147 31.98 18.07 -29.51
N SER A 148 31.88 17.75 -30.79
CA SER A 148 33.03 17.44 -31.64
C SER A 148 33.77 18.76 -31.90
N SER A 149 35.04 18.82 -31.50
CA SER A 149 35.97 19.86 -31.90
C SER A 149 36.29 19.70 -33.39
N ASN A 150 35.89 20.64 -34.22
CA ASN A 150 36.46 20.76 -35.57
C ASN A 150 37.64 21.73 -35.55
N SER A 151 38.68 21.30 -36.26
CA SER A 151 39.98 21.93 -36.49
C SER A 151 39.91 23.28 -37.19
#